data_AF-A0A5C3P1D6-F1
#
_entry.id   AF-A0A5C3P1D6-F1
#
_cell.length_a   1.000
_cell.length_b   1.000
_cell.length_c   1.000
_cell.angle_alpha   90.00
_cell.angle_beta   90.00
_cell.angle_gamma   90.00
#
_symmetry.space_group_name_H-M   'P 1'
#
loop_
_entity.id
_entity.type
_entity.pdbx_description
1 polymer ?
#
loop_
_entity_poly.entity_id
_entity_poly.type
_entity_poly.pdbx_seq_one_letter_code
_entity_poly.pdbx_strand_id
1 'polypeptide(L)'
;MRAFSSALDAIPLALAENSGLSPIETLAEVKSRQVKENNSTLGIDCLGKGENDMKKQNVYDPLISKRQQYLLATQLVRAVLKIDDVIVAGEADAE
;
A
#
# COMPACT_ATOMS: atom_id res chain seq x y z
N MET A 1 13.70 4.22 -7.63
CA MET A 1 12.25 4.11 -7.95
C MET A 1 11.69 2.70 -7.76
N ARG A 2 12.40 1.62 -8.11
CA ARG A 2 11.92 0.24 -7.89
C ARG A 2 11.48 -0.03 -6.44
N ALA A 3 12.31 0.31 -5.45
CA ALA A 3 11.97 0.13 -4.03
C ALA A 3 10.67 0.85 -3.61
N PHE A 4 10.44 2.07 -4.11
CA PHE A 4 9.19 2.81 -3.84
C PHE A 4 7.99 2.11 -4.46
N SER A 5 8.09 1.66 -5.72
CA SER A 5 7.02 0.91 -6.38
C SER A 5 6.72 -0.41 -5.66
N SER A 6 7.75 -1.14 -5.21
CA SER A 6 7.56 -2.37 -4.44
C SER A 6 6.96 -2.10 -3.06
N ALA A 7 7.29 -0.97 -2.42
CA ALA A 7 6.69 -0.60 -1.14
C ALA A 7 5.18 -0.31 -1.26
N LEU A 8 4.71 0.22 -2.40
CA LEU A 8 3.28 0.46 -2.63
C LEU A 8 2.46 -0.84 -2.67
N ASP A 9 3.07 -1.98 -2.95
CA ASP A 9 2.41 -3.29 -2.95
C ASP A 9 1.96 -3.74 -1.56
N ALA A 10 2.56 -3.19 -0.51
CA ALA A 10 2.21 -3.50 0.87
C ALA A 10 0.72 -3.20 1.17
N ILE A 11 0.16 -2.14 0.57
CA ILE A 11 -1.24 -1.74 0.80
C ILE A 11 -2.22 -2.78 0.24
N PRO A 12 -2.19 -3.14 -1.07
CA PRO A 12 -3.09 -4.17 -1.59
C PRO A 12 -2.78 -5.57 -1.05
N LEU A 13 -1.53 -5.88 -0.66
CA LEU A 13 -1.22 -7.13 0.05
C LEU A 13 -1.96 -7.20 1.39
N ALA A 14 -1.86 -6.15 2.21
CA ALA A 14 -2.55 -6.09 3.49
C ALA A 14 -4.08 -6.15 3.33
N LEU A 15 -4.64 -5.50 2.30
CA LEU A 15 -6.08 -5.59 2.02
C LEU A 15 -6.51 -7.02 1.65
N ALA A 16 -5.76 -7.69 0.79
CA ALA A 16 -6.05 -9.06 0.39
C ALA A 16 -5.95 -10.02 1.58
N GLU A 17 -4.89 -9.91 2.38
CA GLU A 17 -4.68 -10.71 3.58
C GLU A 17 -5.80 -10.53 4.60
N ASN A 18 -6.15 -9.28 4.91
CA ASN A 18 -7.23 -8.96 5.85
C ASN A 18 -8.62 -9.38 5.35
N SER A 19 -8.76 -9.60 4.03
CA SER A 19 -10.00 -10.05 3.41
C SER A 19 -10.05 -11.57 3.20
N GLY A 20 -9.04 -12.31 3.69
CA GLY A 20 -8.96 -13.77 3.57
C GLY A 20 -8.62 -14.27 2.16
N LEU A 21 -8.10 -13.40 1.29
CA LEU A 21 -7.62 -13.76 -0.05
C LEU A 21 -6.15 -14.16 -0.01
N SER A 22 -5.70 -14.89 -1.04
CA SER A 22 -4.28 -15.19 -1.26
C SER A 22 -3.54 -13.92 -1.72
N PRO A 23 -2.73 -13.24 -0.87
CA PRO A 23 -2.29 -11.87 -1.16
C PRO A 23 -1.40 -11.79 -2.41
N ILE A 24 -0.52 -12.77 -2.58
CA ILE A 24 0.42 -12.83 -3.70
C ILE A 24 -0.33 -13.08 -5.00
N GLU A 25 -1.22 -14.07 -5.03
CA GLU A 25 -1.96 -14.44 -6.23
C GLU A 25 -2.92 -13.33 -6.65
N THR A 26 -3.69 -12.78 -5.71
CA THR A 26 -4.64 -11.70 -5.99
C THR A 26 -3.93 -10.45 -6.50
N LEU A 27 -2.81 -10.05 -5.88
CA LEU A 27 -2.06 -8.88 -6.35
C LEU A 27 -1.45 -9.10 -7.74
N ALA A 28 -0.87 -10.28 -7.99
CA ALA A 28 -0.28 -10.62 -9.28
C ALA A 28 -1.33 -10.62 -10.40
N GLU A 29 -2.52 -11.16 -10.12
CA GLU A 29 -3.64 -11.17 -11.05
C GLU A 29 -4.10 -9.74 -11.37
N VAL A 30 -4.41 -8.93 -10.35
CA VAL A 30 -4.91 -7.57 -10.54
C VAL A 30 -3.89 -6.73 -11.31
N LYS A 31 -2.59 -6.78 -10.97
CA LYS A 31 -1.54 -6.06 -11.71
C LYS A 31 -1.44 -6.49 -13.16
N SER A 32 -1.48 -7.80 -13.42
CA SER A 32 -1.45 -8.37 -14.77
C SER A 32 -2.62 -7.85 -15.60
N ARG A 33 -3.82 -7.83 -15.02
CA ARG A 33 -5.03 -7.31 -15.67
C ARG A 33 -4.98 -5.81 -15.89
N GLN A 34 -4.52 -5.02 -14.93
CA GLN A 34 -4.35 -3.56 -15.09
C GLN A 34 -3.50 -3.22 -16.32
N VAL A 35 -2.40 -3.96 -16.54
CA VAL A 35 -1.52 -3.76 -17.71
C VAL A 35 -2.16 -4.28 -19.00
N LYS A 36 -2.73 -5.49 -19.00
CA LYS A 36 -3.31 -6.11 -20.20
C LYS A 36 -4.55 -5.37 -20.71
N GLU A 37 -5.42 -4.94 -19.79
CA GLU A 37 -6.68 -4.26 -20.09
C GLU A 37 -6.49 -2.73 -20.18
N ASN A 38 -5.29 -2.22 -19.86
CA ASN A 38 -4.99 -0.79 -19.72
C ASN A 38 -6.02 -0.08 -18.82
N ASN A 39 -6.41 -0.73 -17.72
CA ASN A 39 -7.46 -0.28 -16.83
C ASN A 39 -6.93 -0.08 -15.41
N SER A 40 -6.84 1.18 -14.97
CA SER A 40 -6.36 1.55 -13.65
C SER A 40 -7.41 1.46 -12.53
N THR A 41 -8.67 1.16 -12.83
CA THR A 41 -9.74 1.08 -11.81
C THR A 41 -9.80 -0.28 -11.11
N LEU A 42 -9.06 -1.27 -11.59
CA LEU A 42 -9.01 -2.59 -10.98
C LEU A 42 -8.29 -2.53 -9.63
N GLY A 43 -8.90 -3.12 -8.61
CA GLY A 43 -8.38 -3.20 -7.24
C GLY A 43 -8.68 -4.54 -6.58
N ILE A 44 -8.47 -4.60 -5.27
CA ILE A 44 -8.71 -5.79 -4.45
C ILE A 44 -10.20 -5.84 -4.07
N ASP A 45 -10.84 -6.98 -4.32
CA ASP A 45 -12.23 -7.22 -3.93
C ASP A 45 -12.31 -7.68 -2.47
N CYS A 46 -12.27 -6.73 -1.54
CA CYS A 46 -12.32 -7.04 -0.12
C CYS A 46 -13.68 -7.59 0.35
N LEU A 47 -14.74 -7.42 -0.44
CA LEU A 47 -16.10 -7.86 -0.09
C LEU A 47 -16.49 -9.20 -0.74
N GLY A 48 -15.61 -9.79 -1.57
CA GLY A 48 -15.85 -11.08 -2.22
C GLY A 48 -17.04 -11.08 -3.19
N LYS A 49 -17.32 -9.96 -3.87
CA LYS A 49 -18.41 -9.82 -4.83
C LYS A 49 -18.11 -10.41 -6.21
N GLY A 50 -16.86 -10.82 -6.46
CA GLY A 50 -16.40 -11.33 -7.76
C GLY A 50 -16.18 -10.23 -8.81
N GLU A 51 -15.97 -8.99 -8.38
CA GLU A 51 -15.75 -7.84 -9.26
C GLU A 51 -14.50 -7.10 -8.79
N ASN A 52 -13.57 -6.72 -9.67
CA ASN A 52 -12.35 -5.98 -9.25
C ASN A 52 -12.42 -4.50 -9.60
N ASP A 53 -13.37 -4.06 -10.42
CA ASP A 53 -13.50 -2.65 -10.78
C ASP A 53 -14.02 -1.83 -9.59
N MET A 54 -13.14 -1.04 -8.98
CA MET A 54 -13.44 -0.23 -7.80
C MET A 54 -14.54 0.80 -8.09
N LYS A 55 -14.68 1.24 -9.35
CA LYS A 55 -15.73 2.17 -9.74
C LYS A 55 -17.11 1.52 -9.67
N LYS A 56 -17.23 0.27 -10.16
CA LYS A 56 -18.48 -0.52 -10.08
C LYS A 56 -18.79 -0.95 -8.65
N GLN A 57 -17.75 -1.23 -7.86
CA GLN A 57 -17.88 -1.53 -6.44
C GLN A 57 -18.24 -0.32 -5.57
N ASN A 58 -18.20 0.89 -6.12
CA ASN A 58 -18.36 2.15 -5.40
C ASN A 58 -17.31 2.38 -4.29
N VAL A 59 -16.08 1.93 -4.51
CA VAL A 59 -14.95 2.17 -3.62
C VAL A 59 -14.19 3.39 -4.13
N TYR A 60 -14.35 4.52 -3.43
CA TYR A 60 -13.73 5.79 -3.80
C TYR A 60 -12.94 6.38 -2.64
N ASP A 61 -11.79 6.96 -2.97
CA ASP A 61 -11.00 7.77 -2.05
C ASP A 61 -10.90 9.22 -2.56
N PRO A 62 -10.99 10.23 -1.68
CA PRO A 62 -10.69 11.60 -2.07
C PRO A 62 -9.25 11.73 -2.54
N LEU A 63 -9.05 12.33 -3.73
CA LEU A 63 -7.72 12.54 -4.32
C LEU A 63 -6.77 13.27 -3.36
N ILE A 64 -7.28 14.27 -2.63
CA ILE A 64 -6.50 15.04 -1.66
C ILE A 64 -5.95 14.16 -0.53
N SER A 65 -6.72 13.16 -0.08
CA SER A 65 -6.33 12.24 0.99
C SER A 65 -5.18 11.33 0.52
N LYS A 66 -5.30 10.71 -0.66
CA LYS A 66 -4.23 9.85 -1.20
C LYS A 66 -2.95 10.61 -1.49
N ARG A 67 -3.04 11.83 -2.02
CA ARG A 67 -1.88 12.69 -2.23
C ARG A 67 -1.17 12.98 -0.90
N GLN A 68 -1.93 13.31 0.14
CA GLN A 68 -1.38 13.62 1.45
C GLN A 68 -0.72 12.40 2.11
N GLN A 69 -1.31 11.20 1.97
CA GLN A 69 -0.73 9.95 2.48
C GLN A 69 0.66 9.69 1.90
N TYR A 70 0.83 9.83 0.58
CA TYR A 70 2.15 9.66 -0.05
C TYR A 70 3.16 10.72 0.39
N LEU A 71 2.73 11.98 0.52
CA LEU A 71 3.60 13.06 0.96
C LEU A 71 4.10 12.83 2.40
N LEU A 72 3.20 12.49 3.32
CA LEU A 72 3.56 12.26 4.72
C LEU A 72 4.47 11.03 4.90
N ALA A 73 4.17 9.92 4.20
CA ALA A 73 5.01 8.73 4.26
C ALA A 73 6.43 9.00 3.78
N THR A 74 6.58 9.71 2.65
CA THR A 74 7.90 10.06 2.11
C THR A 74 8.64 11.09 2.98
N GLN A 75 7.93 12.03 3.59
CA GLN A 75 8.50 12.98 4.55
C GLN A 75 9.05 12.26 5.79
N LEU A 76 8.30 11.30 6.33
CA LEU A 76 8.74 10.52 7.48
C LEU A 76 9.99 9.70 7.15
N VAL A 77 9.99 8.97 6.04
CA VAL A 77 11.17 8.20 5.60
C VAL A 77 12.37 9.11 5.41
N ARG A 78 12.17 10.31 4.83
CA ARG A 78 13.25 11.31 4.71
C ARG A 78 13.75 11.79 6.07
N ALA A 79 12.89 11.97 7.05
CA ALA A 79 13.29 12.37 8.40
C ALA A 79 14.10 11.27 9.09
N VAL A 80 13.66 10.01 9.00
CA VAL A 80 14.36 8.86 9.57
C VAL A 80 15.72 8.63 8.90
N LEU A 81 15.78 8.63 7.56
CA LEU A 81 17.03 8.43 6.82
C LEU A 81 18.04 9.58 6.97
N LYS A 82 17.61 10.73 7.52
CA LYS A 82 18.50 11.85 7.84
C LYS A 82 19.19 11.71 9.19
N ILE A 83 18.73 10.80 10.06
CA ILE A 83 19.36 10.55 11.34
C ILE A 83 20.68 9.83 11.06
N ASP A 84 21.78 10.45 11.46
CA ASP A 84 23.14 9.95 11.32
C ASP A 84 23.70 9.41 12.65
N ASP A 85 23.23 9.93 13.79
CA ASP A 85 23.62 9.47 15.12
C ASP A 85 22.40 9.32 16.05
N VAL A 86 22.47 8.33 16.95
CA VAL A 86 21.43 8.01 17.94
C VAL A 86 22.08 7.95 19.32
N ILE A 87 21.86 8.98 20.13
CA ILE A 87 22.33 9.05 21.51
C ILE A 87 21.17 8.74 22.44
N VAL A 88 21.29 7.66 23.22
CA VAL A 88 20.32 7.29 24.26
C VAL A 88 20.94 7.64 25.63
N ALA A 89 20.26 8.49 26.41
CA ALA A 89 20.70 8.90 27.74
C ALA A 89 19.72 8.41 28.81
N GLY A 90 20.18 7.53 29.70
CA GLY A 90 19.39 6.83 30.73
C GLY A 90 19.80 5.36 30.84
N GLU A 91 19.51 4.68 31.96
CA GLU A 91 19.65 3.21 32.03
C GLU A 91 18.81 2.62 30.90
N ALA A 92 19.46 1.90 29.98
CA ALA A 92 18.78 1.10 28.99
C ALA A 92 17.81 0.20 29.76
N ASP A 93 16.51 0.30 29.45
CA ASP A 93 15.50 -0.58 30.01
C ASP A 93 16.03 -2.02 29.91
N ALA A 94 16.18 -2.64 31.08
CA ALA A 94 16.46 -4.06 31.17
C ALA A 94 15.22 -4.80 30.64
N GLU A 95 15.48 -5.66 29.64
CA GLU A 95 14.58 -6.63 28.96
C GLU A 95 13.80 -6.15 27.73
#